data_AF-A0A2G6T1S7-F1
#
_entry.id   AF-A0A2G6T1S7-F1
#
_cell.length_a   1.000
_cell.length_b   1.000
_cell.length_c   1.000
_cell.angle_alpha   90.00
_cell.angle_beta   90.00
_cell.angle_gamma   90.00
#
_symmetry.space_group_name_H-M   'P 1'
#
loop_
_entity.id
_entity.type
_entity.pdbx_description
1 polymer ?
#
loop_
_entity_poly.entity_id
_entity_poly.type
_entity_poly.pdbx_seq_one_letter_code
_entity_poly.pdbx_strand_id
1 'polypeptide(L)'
;MIPMTTSFAPVSRTPVPAPAQRNPLPGLPAVWGVAVLAGAALLGAAPAHAGRACDERKPVTAQVIERGMALAAQTSQALDAENERSGATVVLIGRAGQDLSKYGLRYSHFGWAYKTPEGPWRVAHKLNECGTAVGHVYRQGLGEFFLDDLWRFEAVLAVPSPAVQAQLLPVLSDNGRATMLHAQPYSMVSYAWGTKYQQSNQWALETLAFAMEPATVRTREQAQAWLRFKGYEPTALKLGPLTRLGGRVGSANIAFDDHPNDKRYSDRIETVTVDSVLSWMQRTQLAAAPVGVQAKR
;
A
#
# COMPACT_ATOMS: atom_id res chain seq x y z
N MET A 1 36.81 42.89 45.96
CA MET A 1 37.69 41.70 46.03
C MET A 1 37.71 41.04 44.66
N ILE A 2 38.92 40.66 44.26
CA ILE A 2 39.44 40.06 43.01
C ILE A 2 38.44 39.24 42.16
N PRO A 3 38.44 39.41 40.82
CA PRO A 3 37.72 38.57 39.85
C PRO A 3 38.61 37.40 39.35
N MET A 4 38.00 36.32 38.84
CA MET A 4 38.70 35.42 37.92
C MET A 4 37.81 34.94 36.78
N THR A 5 38.38 35.14 35.60
CA THR A 5 38.01 34.82 34.22
C THR A 5 38.16 33.34 33.86
N THR A 6 37.42 32.87 32.85
CA THR A 6 37.87 31.95 31.76
C THR A 6 36.70 31.76 30.78
N SER A 7 36.67 32.41 29.61
CA SER A 7 37.31 32.10 28.30
C SER A 7 36.53 31.10 27.40
N PHE A 8 35.95 31.69 26.35
CA PHE A 8 35.82 31.25 24.93
C PHE A 8 36.87 30.20 24.46
N ALA A 9 36.76 29.37 23.41
CA ALA A 9 35.86 29.15 22.25
C ALA A 9 36.38 27.87 21.49
N PRO A 10 35.77 27.39 20.38
CA PRO A 10 35.84 26.00 19.90
C PRO A 10 36.92 25.70 18.83
N VAL A 11 37.18 24.41 18.59
CA VAL A 11 38.16 23.87 17.62
C VAL A 11 37.53 23.59 16.24
N SER A 12 37.89 24.49 15.32
CA SER A 12 38.28 24.35 13.89
C SER A 12 37.77 23.21 12.99
N ARG A 13 37.16 23.63 11.87
CA ARG A 13 37.11 22.96 10.57
C ARG A 13 38.46 23.10 9.84
N THR A 14 38.89 22.05 9.15
CA THR A 14 40.02 22.03 8.21
C THR A 14 39.60 22.50 6.80
N PRO A 15 40.37 23.36 6.11
CA PRO A 15 40.15 23.68 4.69
C PRO A 15 41.00 22.80 3.75
N VAL A 16 40.43 22.52 2.57
CA VAL A 16 41.03 21.89 1.39
C VAL A 16 41.99 22.88 0.70
N PRO A 17 43.17 22.46 0.21
CA PRO A 17 44.03 23.31 -0.59
C PRO A 17 43.62 23.32 -2.07
N ALA A 18 43.57 24.52 -2.67
CA ALA A 18 43.43 24.74 -4.11
C ALA A 18 44.81 24.64 -4.81
N PRO A 19 44.91 24.05 -6.01
CA PRO A 19 46.13 24.09 -6.81
C PRO A 19 46.23 25.35 -7.67
N ALA A 20 47.47 25.81 -7.85
CA ALA A 20 47.88 27.07 -8.46
C ALA A 20 47.69 27.14 -10.00
N GLN A 21 47.44 28.37 -10.48
CA GLN A 21 47.45 28.75 -11.90
C GLN A 21 48.87 28.76 -12.48
N ARG A 22 49.08 28.18 -13.66
CA ARG A 22 50.23 28.40 -14.54
C ARG A 22 49.73 28.71 -15.96
N ASN A 23 50.33 29.73 -16.58
CA ASN A 23 50.01 30.25 -17.92
C ASN A 23 50.41 29.31 -19.08
N PRO A 24 49.86 29.50 -20.29
CA PRO A 24 49.84 28.51 -21.37
C PRO A 24 50.96 28.68 -22.41
N LEU A 25 51.25 27.59 -23.16
CA LEU A 25 52.00 27.60 -24.43
C LEU A 25 51.39 26.57 -25.42
N PRO A 26 51.62 26.72 -26.74
CA PRO A 26 50.59 26.56 -27.78
C PRO A 26 50.70 25.28 -28.62
N GLY A 27 49.64 24.95 -29.37
CA GLY A 27 49.77 24.13 -30.59
C GLY A 27 48.61 23.18 -30.92
N LEU A 28 47.67 23.67 -31.76
CA LEU A 28 47.00 23.00 -32.90
C LEU A 28 46.15 21.71 -32.70
N PRO A 29 45.18 21.42 -33.59
CA PRO A 29 44.05 22.24 -34.04
C PRO A 29 42.69 21.58 -33.71
N ALA A 30 41.63 22.39 -33.79
CA ALA A 30 40.25 22.03 -33.51
C ALA A 30 39.72 20.91 -34.44
N VAL A 31 39.22 19.83 -33.83
CA VAL A 31 38.36 18.86 -34.51
C VAL A 31 36.95 19.44 -34.59
N TRP A 32 36.44 19.36 -35.81
CA TRP A 32 35.16 19.86 -36.27
C TRP A 32 33.97 19.25 -35.54
N GLY A 33 32.87 20.01 -35.58
CA GLY A 33 31.67 19.78 -34.79
C GLY A 33 30.99 18.44 -35.03
N VAL A 34 30.28 18.01 -33.99
CA VAL A 34 29.15 17.11 -34.14
C VAL A 34 27.96 17.80 -33.50
N ALA A 35 26.96 18.03 -34.34
CA ALA A 35 25.73 18.72 -34.04
C ALA A 35 24.95 18.04 -32.91
N VAL A 36 24.37 18.89 -32.06
CA VAL A 36 23.31 18.54 -31.11
C VAL A 36 22.08 18.07 -31.91
N LEU A 37 21.73 16.80 -31.76
CA LEU A 37 20.38 16.31 -32.07
C LEU A 37 19.81 15.68 -30.79
N ALA A 38 19.18 16.53 -29.98
CA ALA A 38 18.30 16.11 -28.91
C ALA A 38 17.03 15.50 -29.53
N GLY A 39 17.08 14.22 -29.86
CA GLY A 39 15.90 13.43 -30.21
C GLY A 39 15.12 13.11 -28.93
N ALA A 40 14.14 13.94 -28.59
CA ALA A 40 13.18 13.66 -27.54
C ALA A 40 12.29 12.47 -27.96
N ALA A 41 12.69 11.26 -27.56
CA ALA A 41 11.80 10.11 -27.57
C ALA A 41 10.74 10.28 -26.48
N LEU A 42 9.66 11.01 -26.80
CA LEU A 42 8.41 10.96 -26.05
C LEU A 42 7.76 9.60 -26.32
N LEU A 43 8.29 8.56 -25.67
CA LEU A 43 7.55 7.34 -25.42
C LEU A 43 6.38 7.73 -24.53
N GLY A 44 5.19 7.85 -25.12
CA GLY A 44 3.95 8.00 -24.39
C GLY A 44 3.81 6.80 -23.46
N ALA A 45 4.05 7.01 -22.17
CA ALA A 45 3.61 6.09 -21.15
C ALA A 45 2.08 6.03 -21.24
N ALA A 46 1.55 4.93 -21.78
CA ALA A 46 0.15 4.61 -21.64
C ALA A 46 -0.18 4.66 -20.12
N PRO A 47 -1.35 5.19 -19.72
CA PRO A 47 -1.70 5.19 -18.32
C PRO A 47 -1.78 3.74 -17.85
N ALA A 48 -0.82 3.33 -17.03
CA ALA A 48 -0.87 2.03 -16.36
C ALA A 48 -2.03 2.06 -15.37
N HIS A 49 -3.14 1.43 -15.71
CA HIS A 49 -4.30 1.28 -14.84
C HIS A 49 -4.05 0.10 -13.90
N ALA A 50 -3.52 0.37 -12.70
CA ALA A 50 -3.34 -0.64 -11.67
C ALA A 50 -4.66 -0.97 -10.95
N GLY A 51 -4.83 -2.24 -10.55
CA GLY A 51 -5.96 -2.72 -9.73
C GLY A 51 -7.06 -3.50 -10.45
N ARG A 52 -7.15 -3.43 -11.79
CA ARG A 52 -8.25 -4.05 -12.55
C ARG A 52 -8.14 -5.56 -12.65
N ALA A 53 -9.29 -6.23 -12.78
CA ALA A 53 -9.35 -7.58 -13.34
C ALA A 53 -9.04 -7.45 -14.84
N CYS A 54 -7.91 -7.98 -15.28
CA CYS A 54 -7.34 -7.71 -16.60
C CYS A 54 -7.98 -8.55 -17.70
N ASP A 55 -9.30 -8.60 -17.73
CA ASP A 55 -10.00 -8.92 -18.96
C ASP A 55 -9.93 -7.67 -19.83
N GLU A 56 -9.06 -7.69 -20.84
CA GLU A 56 -8.81 -6.58 -21.77
C GLU A 56 -10.04 -6.02 -22.50
N ARG A 57 -11.28 -6.48 -22.29
CA ARG A 57 -12.41 -6.15 -23.20
C ARG A 57 -13.80 -6.08 -22.57
N LYS A 58 -14.00 -5.35 -21.47
CA LYS A 58 -15.34 -4.79 -21.19
C LYS A 58 -15.24 -3.30 -20.90
N PRO A 59 -15.82 -2.44 -21.76
CA PRO A 59 -16.05 -1.04 -21.39
C PRO A 59 -16.81 -1.03 -20.06
N VAL A 60 -16.25 -0.35 -19.06
CA VAL A 60 -16.99 -0.07 -17.83
C VAL A 60 -18.22 0.74 -18.24
N THR A 61 -19.41 0.21 -17.97
CA THR A 61 -20.65 0.90 -18.37
C THR A 61 -20.82 2.18 -17.55
N ALA A 62 -21.51 3.18 -18.12
CA ALA A 62 -21.84 4.40 -17.38
C ALA A 62 -22.54 4.10 -16.05
N GLN A 63 -23.39 3.07 -16.01
CA GLN A 63 -24.08 2.62 -14.80
C GLN A 63 -23.11 2.07 -13.74
N VAL A 64 -22.06 1.35 -14.13
CA VAL A 64 -21.03 0.88 -13.18
C VAL A 64 -20.24 2.06 -12.62
N ILE A 65 -19.89 3.04 -13.46
CA ILE A 65 -19.21 4.27 -13.02
C ILE A 65 -20.10 5.05 -12.05
N GLU A 66 -21.38 5.27 -12.40
CA GLU A 66 -22.34 5.98 -11.57
C GLU A 66 -22.50 5.34 -10.20
N ARG A 67 -22.69 4.01 -10.15
CA ARG A 67 -22.84 3.29 -8.88
C ARG A 67 -21.55 3.29 -8.06
N GLY A 68 -20.38 3.21 -8.71
CA GLY A 68 -19.08 3.33 -8.05
C GLY A 68 -18.89 4.71 -7.42
N MET A 69 -19.24 5.77 -8.16
CA MET A 69 -19.20 7.14 -7.66
C MET A 69 -20.25 7.40 -6.57
N ALA A 70 -21.43 6.80 -6.67
CA ALA A 70 -22.44 6.87 -5.62
C ALA A 70 -21.95 6.23 -4.32
N LEU A 71 -21.25 5.08 -4.40
CA LEU A 71 -20.61 4.46 -3.24
C LEU A 71 -19.48 5.34 -2.68
N ALA A 72 -18.66 5.94 -3.55
CA ALA A 72 -17.60 6.87 -3.14
C ALA A 72 -18.17 8.08 -2.38
N ALA A 73 -19.23 8.70 -2.91
CA ALA A 73 -19.90 9.83 -2.27
C ALA A 73 -20.50 9.45 -0.90
N GLN A 74 -21.20 8.31 -0.83
CA GLN A 74 -21.78 7.82 0.43
C GLN A 74 -20.71 7.48 1.46
N THR A 75 -19.59 6.90 1.02
CA THR A 75 -18.45 6.61 1.88
C THR A 75 -17.78 7.89 2.37
N SER A 76 -17.63 8.92 1.53
CA SER A 76 -17.11 10.23 1.94
C SER A 76 -17.98 10.85 3.02
N GLN A 77 -19.30 10.85 2.85
CA GLN A 77 -20.24 11.37 3.85
C GLN A 77 -20.14 10.60 5.17
N ALA A 78 -20.02 9.26 5.12
CA ALA A 78 -19.85 8.45 6.32
C ALA A 78 -18.52 8.76 7.04
N LEU A 79 -17.43 8.93 6.29
CA LEU A 79 -16.13 9.29 6.85
C LEU A 79 -16.11 10.71 7.43
N ASP A 80 -16.74 11.68 6.76
CA ASP A 80 -16.86 13.05 7.27
C ASP A 80 -17.71 13.11 8.53
N ALA A 81 -18.86 12.41 8.57
CA ALA A 81 -19.68 12.30 9.78
C ALA A 81 -18.92 11.63 10.93
N GLU A 82 -18.11 10.61 10.64
CA GLU A 82 -17.27 9.95 11.65
C GLU A 82 -16.16 10.86 12.18
N ASN A 83 -15.53 11.66 11.31
CA ASN A 83 -14.55 12.67 11.68
C ASN A 83 -15.17 13.76 12.55
N GLU A 84 -16.33 14.30 12.20
CA GLU A 84 -17.04 15.30 12.99
C GLU A 84 -17.45 14.74 14.36
N ARG A 85 -17.92 13.50 14.42
CA ARG A 85 -18.41 12.86 15.64
C ARG A 85 -17.29 12.49 16.62
N SER A 86 -16.15 12.01 16.12
CA SER A 86 -15.12 11.36 16.96
C SER A 86 -13.71 11.94 16.80
N GLY A 87 -13.49 12.82 15.83
CA GLY A 87 -12.16 13.28 15.43
C GLY A 87 -11.37 12.24 14.63
N ALA A 88 -11.99 11.15 14.15
CA ALA A 88 -11.27 10.11 13.41
C ALA A 88 -10.62 10.67 12.14
N THR A 89 -9.32 10.46 11.99
CA THR A 89 -8.52 10.92 10.83
C THR A 89 -7.90 9.76 10.05
N VAL A 90 -7.98 8.53 10.56
CA VAL A 90 -7.58 7.32 9.88
C VAL A 90 -8.68 6.27 10.04
N VAL A 91 -9.05 5.59 8.95
CA VAL A 91 -10.09 4.56 8.91
C VAL A 91 -9.62 3.42 8.02
N LEU A 92 -9.78 2.17 8.47
CA LEU A 92 -9.64 1.01 7.58
C LEU A 92 -10.83 1.01 6.63
N ILE A 93 -10.57 1.03 5.32
CA ILE A 93 -11.60 0.98 4.28
C ILE A 93 -11.42 -0.28 3.43
N GLY A 94 -12.45 -1.11 3.35
CA GLY A 94 -12.50 -2.32 2.52
C GLY A 94 -13.58 -2.24 1.45
N ARG A 95 -13.40 -2.96 0.33
CA ARG A 95 -14.35 -3.05 -0.78
C ARG A 95 -14.54 -4.50 -1.26
N ALA A 96 -15.72 -4.78 -1.80
CA ALA A 96 -16.06 -6.06 -2.43
C ALA A 96 -15.78 -6.02 -3.95
N GLY A 97 -14.49 -6.06 -4.32
CA GLY A 97 -14.02 -6.02 -5.70
C GLY A 97 -14.13 -7.36 -6.46
N GLN A 98 -13.96 -8.47 -5.75
CA GLN A 98 -14.00 -9.82 -6.34
C GLN A 98 -15.05 -10.69 -5.67
N ASP A 99 -15.60 -11.66 -6.41
CA ASP A 99 -16.45 -12.69 -5.80
C ASP A 99 -15.61 -13.73 -5.06
N LEU A 100 -15.55 -13.58 -3.75
CA LEU A 100 -14.86 -14.50 -2.85
C LEU A 100 -15.83 -15.37 -2.03
N SER A 101 -17.11 -15.38 -2.40
CA SER A 101 -18.17 -16.09 -1.67
C SER A 101 -17.90 -17.59 -1.52
N LYS A 102 -17.30 -18.22 -2.54
CA LYS A 102 -16.86 -19.63 -2.48
C LYS A 102 -15.85 -19.94 -1.36
N TYR A 103 -15.19 -18.92 -0.83
CA TYR A 103 -14.25 -19.02 0.29
C TYR A 103 -14.81 -18.48 1.60
N GLY A 104 -16.10 -18.10 1.65
CA GLY A 104 -16.72 -17.49 2.81
C GLY A 104 -16.23 -16.08 3.13
N LEU A 105 -15.60 -15.39 2.16
CA LEU A 105 -15.09 -14.04 2.32
C LEU A 105 -16.01 -13.03 1.64
N ARG A 106 -16.14 -11.84 2.23
CA ARG A 106 -17.01 -10.78 1.69
C ARG A 106 -16.24 -9.70 0.96
N TYR A 107 -15.08 -9.29 1.48
CA TYR A 107 -14.33 -8.16 0.95
C TYR A 107 -12.99 -8.63 0.40
N SER A 108 -12.59 -8.09 -0.75
CA SER A 108 -11.40 -8.55 -1.46
C SER A 108 -10.17 -7.70 -1.20
N HIS A 109 -10.38 -6.40 -0.94
CA HIS A 109 -9.30 -5.43 -0.88
C HIS A 109 -9.57 -4.38 0.20
N PHE A 110 -8.53 -4.02 0.97
CA PHE A 110 -8.57 -2.90 1.90
C PHE A 110 -7.36 -1.98 1.77
N GLY A 111 -7.56 -0.74 2.20
CA GLY A 111 -6.53 0.26 2.39
C GLY A 111 -6.80 1.08 3.65
N TRP A 112 -5.97 2.10 3.83
CA TRP A 112 -6.13 3.08 4.90
C TRP A 112 -6.66 4.39 4.31
N ALA A 113 -7.91 4.71 4.62
CA ALA A 113 -8.46 6.04 4.39
C ALA A 113 -7.88 6.98 5.46
N TYR A 114 -7.39 8.14 5.06
CA TYR A 114 -6.88 9.14 6.00
C TYR A 114 -7.18 10.56 5.53
N LYS A 115 -7.27 11.47 6.51
CA LYS A 115 -7.57 12.88 6.33
C LYS A 115 -6.46 13.72 6.97
N THR A 116 -5.91 14.66 6.21
CA THR A 116 -5.06 15.75 6.73
C THR A 116 -5.94 16.96 7.03
N PRO A 117 -5.51 17.92 7.89
CA PRO A 117 -6.40 19.01 8.33
C PRO A 117 -7.00 19.83 7.18
N GLU A 118 -6.27 20.00 6.08
CA GLU A 118 -6.67 20.81 4.92
C GLU A 118 -7.16 19.98 3.72
N GLY A 119 -7.13 18.64 3.79
CA GLY A 119 -7.24 17.77 2.63
C GLY A 119 -8.53 16.93 2.56
N PRO A 120 -8.96 16.52 1.36
CA PRO A 120 -9.99 15.48 1.23
C PRO A 120 -9.45 14.14 1.73
N TRP A 121 -10.37 13.19 2.01
CA TRP A 121 -9.98 11.82 2.29
C TRP A 121 -9.16 11.22 1.15
N ARG A 122 -8.04 10.62 1.50
CA ARG A 122 -7.19 9.83 0.60
C ARG A 122 -7.13 8.39 1.08
N VAL A 123 -6.99 7.45 0.16
CA VAL A 123 -6.80 6.04 0.46
C VAL A 123 -5.39 5.63 0.06
N ALA A 124 -4.61 5.18 1.04
CA ALA A 124 -3.33 4.52 0.81
C ALA A 124 -3.56 3.01 0.71
N HIS A 125 -3.20 2.43 -0.42
CA HIS A 125 -3.42 1.01 -0.71
C HIS A 125 -2.42 0.49 -1.75
N LYS A 126 -2.18 -0.82 -1.74
CA LYS A 126 -1.29 -1.47 -2.71
C LYS A 126 -2.14 -2.19 -3.77
N LEU A 127 -1.79 -2.02 -5.04
CA LEU A 127 -2.41 -2.71 -6.16
C LEU A 127 -1.33 -3.38 -7.01
N ASN A 128 -1.69 -4.42 -7.76
CA ASN A 128 -0.85 -4.88 -8.86
C ASN A 128 -1.16 -4.13 -10.14
N GLU A 129 -0.13 -3.92 -10.95
CA GLU A 129 -0.31 -3.56 -12.34
C GLU A 129 -1.06 -4.68 -13.06
N CYS A 130 -1.96 -4.25 -13.95
CA CYS A 130 -2.87 -5.17 -14.59
C CYS A 130 -2.09 -6.21 -15.43
N GLY A 131 -2.36 -7.50 -15.20
CA GLY A 131 -1.79 -8.59 -16.00
C GLY A 131 -0.36 -8.93 -15.63
N THR A 132 0.19 -8.30 -14.59
CA THR A 132 1.57 -8.51 -14.14
C THR A 132 1.65 -9.00 -12.69
N ALA A 133 2.81 -9.50 -12.31
CA ALA A 133 3.18 -9.83 -10.93
C ALA A 133 3.84 -8.63 -10.20
N VAL A 134 3.59 -7.41 -10.66
CA VAL A 134 4.26 -6.19 -10.16
C VAL A 134 3.28 -5.37 -9.34
N GLY A 135 3.60 -5.15 -8.07
CA GLY A 135 2.80 -4.35 -7.15
C GLY A 135 3.37 -2.95 -6.91
N HIS A 136 2.50 -1.97 -6.68
CA HIS A 136 2.84 -0.60 -6.30
C HIS A 136 1.91 -0.07 -5.20
N VAL A 137 2.41 0.87 -4.38
CA VAL A 137 1.59 1.60 -3.40
C VAL A 137 1.05 2.86 -4.04
N TYR A 138 -0.25 3.08 -3.90
CA TYR A 138 -0.96 4.23 -4.43
C TYR A 138 -1.57 5.05 -3.30
N ARG A 139 -1.67 6.36 -3.54
CA ARG A 139 -2.49 7.29 -2.77
C ARG A 139 -3.54 7.88 -3.68
N GLN A 140 -4.80 7.50 -3.48
CA GLN A 140 -5.90 7.80 -4.39
C GLN A 140 -7.06 8.47 -3.65
N GLY A 141 -7.96 9.12 -4.38
CA GLY A 141 -9.26 9.53 -3.83
C GLY A 141 -10.22 8.35 -3.68
N LEU A 142 -11.37 8.59 -3.06
CA LEU A 142 -12.43 7.58 -2.92
C LEU A 142 -13.03 7.17 -4.28
N GLY A 143 -13.08 8.09 -5.25
CA GLY A 143 -13.56 7.78 -6.59
C GLY A 143 -12.69 6.71 -7.24
N GLU A 144 -11.38 6.93 -7.29
CA GLU A 144 -10.43 5.95 -7.83
C GLU A 144 -10.43 4.64 -7.03
N PHE A 145 -10.62 4.70 -5.71
CA PHE A 145 -10.75 3.51 -4.88
C PHE A 145 -12.00 2.68 -5.20
N PHE A 146 -13.10 3.26 -5.66
CA PHE A 146 -14.33 2.50 -5.97
C PHE A 146 -14.57 2.25 -7.46
N LEU A 147 -13.80 2.88 -8.35
CA LEU A 147 -13.87 2.67 -9.81
C LEU A 147 -13.01 1.51 -10.31
N ASP A 148 -12.50 0.68 -9.40
CA ASP A 148 -11.62 -0.46 -9.68
C ASP A 148 -12.42 -1.77 -9.69
N ASP A 149 -13.27 -1.93 -10.71
CA ASP A 149 -14.07 -3.12 -11.04
C ASP A 149 -14.72 -3.83 -9.84
N LEU A 150 -15.72 -3.20 -9.23
CA LEU A 150 -16.47 -3.76 -8.10
C LEU A 150 -17.39 -4.93 -8.50
N TRP A 151 -17.23 -6.08 -7.85
CA TRP A 151 -18.21 -7.17 -7.85
C TRP A 151 -19.52 -6.75 -7.17
N ARG A 152 -19.41 -6.10 -6.00
CA ARG A 152 -20.54 -5.54 -5.26
C ARG A 152 -20.22 -4.10 -4.91
N PHE A 153 -21.22 -3.23 -5.04
CA PHE A 153 -21.15 -1.82 -4.63
C PHE A 153 -21.31 -1.70 -3.11
N GLU A 154 -20.41 -2.37 -2.39
CA GLU A 154 -20.36 -2.49 -0.94
C GLU A 154 -18.95 -2.17 -0.45
N ALA A 155 -18.89 -1.41 0.63
CA ALA A 155 -17.69 -1.09 1.38
C ALA A 155 -17.86 -1.47 2.86
N VAL A 156 -16.74 -1.52 3.57
CA VAL A 156 -16.69 -1.69 5.02
C VAL A 156 -15.71 -0.69 5.60
N LEU A 157 -16.09 -0.09 6.71
CA LEU A 157 -15.28 0.86 7.46
C LEU A 157 -15.03 0.29 8.85
N ALA A 158 -13.81 0.39 9.35
CA ALA A 158 -13.50 0.15 10.75
C ALA A 158 -12.57 1.25 11.26
N VAL A 159 -13.00 1.95 12.31
CA VAL A 159 -12.26 3.09 12.89
C VAL A 159 -11.24 2.56 13.89
N PRO A 160 -9.92 2.71 13.65
CA PRO A 160 -8.91 2.32 14.61
C PRO A 160 -9.01 3.12 15.91
N SER A 161 -8.46 2.59 17.00
CA SER A 161 -8.39 3.34 18.25
C SER A 161 -7.57 4.64 18.09
N PRO A 162 -7.80 5.68 18.91
CA PRO A 162 -7.06 6.94 18.79
C PRO A 162 -5.54 6.76 18.80
N ALA A 163 -5.03 5.81 19.60
CA ALA A 163 -3.60 5.48 19.64
C ALA A 163 -3.10 4.92 18.30
N VAL A 164 -3.87 4.03 17.65
CA VAL A 164 -3.53 3.48 16.34
C VAL A 164 -3.57 4.57 15.26
N GLN A 165 -4.57 5.45 15.28
CA GLN A 165 -4.68 6.55 14.32
C GLN A 165 -3.49 7.51 14.43
N ALA A 166 -3.08 7.87 15.65
CA ALA A 166 -1.93 8.74 15.91
C ALA A 166 -0.61 8.18 15.37
N GLN A 167 -0.45 6.84 15.40
CA GLN A 167 0.73 6.18 14.84
C GLN A 167 0.68 6.03 13.32
N LEU A 168 -0.49 5.73 12.75
CA LEU A 168 -0.68 5.54 11.32
C LEU A 168 -0.60 6.85 10.53
N LEU A 169 -1.22 7.92 11.00
CA LEU A 169 -1.37 9.15 10.22
C LEU A 169 -0.01 9.70 9.70
N PRO A 170 1.06 9.79 10.50
CA PRO A 170 2.37 10.24 10.02
C PRO A 170 3.03 9.30 9.00
N VAL A 171 2.69 8.00 9.01
CA VAL A 171 3.18 7.02 8.02
C VAL A 171 2.41 7.18 6.71
N LEU A 172 1.09 7.32 6.77
CA LEU A 172 0.23 7.40 5.59
C LEU A 172 0.38 8.73 4.84
N SER A 173 0.72 9.81 5.56
CA SER A 173 0.95 11.14 4.99
C SER A 173 2.31 11.28 4.29
N ASP A 174 3.26 10.36 4.53
CA ASP A 174 4.61 10.41 3.97
C ASP A 174 4.86 9.23 3.02
N ASN A 175 5.18 9.55 1.76
CA ASN A 175 5.36 8.52 0.72
C ASN A 175 6.54 7.59 1.02
N GLY A 176 7.63 8.10 1.57
CA GLY A 176 8.80 7.29 1.93
C GLY A 176 8.48 6.29 3.05
N ARG A 177 7.72 6.73 4.06
CA ARG A 177 7.27 5.87 5.17
C ARG A 177 6.23 4.85 4.71
N ALA A 178 5.25 5.26 3.89
CA ALA A 178 4.23 4.36 3.35
C ALA A 178 4.81 3.25 2.45
N THR A 179 5.97 3.50 1.83
CA THR A 179 6.66 2.55 0.96
C THR A 179 7.79 1.78 1.65
N MET A 180 8.04 2.02 2.95
CA MET A 180 9.15 1.41 3.69
C MET A 180 9.16 -0.13 3.63
N LEU A 181 7.98 -0.75 3.78
CA LEU A 181 7.82 -2.22 3.76
C LEU A 181 7.31 -2.76 2.43
N HIS A 182 7.33 -1.95 1.37
CA HIS A 182 6.83 -2.35 0.07
C HIS A 182 7.76 -3.37 -0.60
N ALA A 183 7.21 -4.48 -1.07
CA ALA A 183 7.89 -5.43 -1.95
C ALA A 183 7.21 -5.50 -3.32
N GLN A 184 7.96 -5.25 -4.40
CA GLN A 184 7.39 -5.23 -5.75
C GLN A 184 6.77 -6.59 -6.18
N PRO A 185 7.39 -7.76 -5.94
CA PRO A 185 6.81 -9.02 -6.37
C PRO A 185 5.44 -9.26 -5.70
N TYR A 186 4.43 -9.42 -6.54
CA TYR A 186 3.04 -9.49 -6.11
C TYR A 186 2.45 -10.87 -6.40
N SER A 187 1.72 -11.40 -5.42
CA SER A 187 0.80 -12.51 -5.66
C SER A 187 -0.47 -12.34 -4.85
N MET A 188 -1.66 -12.39 -5.45
CA MET A 188 -2.95 -12.23 -4.75
C MET A 188 -3.14 -13.18 -3.56
N VAL A 189 -2.45 -14.32 -3.59
CA VAL A 189 -2.57 -15.40 -2.61
C VAL A 189 -1.27 -15.59 -1.82
N SER A 190 -0.38 -14.58 -1.79
CA SER A 190 0.91 -14.65 -1.09
C SER A 190 0.77 -15.19 0.33
N TYR A 191 1.77 -15.98 0.76
CA TYR A 191 1.79 -16.52 2.10
C TYR A 191 1.86 -15.38 3.12
N ALA A 192 0.94 -15.38 4.09
CA ALA A 192 0.81 -14.33 5.10
C ALA A 192 2.11 -14.07 5.87
N TRP A 193 2.98 -15.07 5.93
CA TRP A 193 4.25 -15.04 6.66
C TRP A 193 5.47 -15.26 5.77
N GLY A 194 5.29 -15.18 4.46
CA GLY A 194 6.37 -15.18 3.49
C GLY A 194 6.78 -13.75 3.14
N THR A 195 8.02 -13.60 2.67
CA THR A 195 8.53 -12.30 2.19
C THR A 195 8.84 -12.27 0.70
N LYS A 196 8.73 -13.43 0.01
CA LYS A 196 8.91 -13.56 -1.44
C LYS A 196 7.91 -12.73 -2.24
N TYR A 197 6.65 -12.76 -1.85
CA TYR A 197 5.58 -11.96 -2.46
C TYR A 197 4.90 -11.08 -1.42
N GLN A 198 4.29 -9.99 -1.87
CA GLN A 198 3.43 -9.15 -1.05
C GLN A 198 2.15 -8.83 -1.80
N GLN A 199 1.02 -9.14 -1.19
CA GLN A 199 -0.29 -8.75 -1.71
C GLN A 199 -0.81 -7.46 -1.07
N SER A 200 -1.90 -6.95 -1.63
CA SER A 200 -2.49 -5.65 -1.27
C SER A 200 -2.83 -5.48 0.21
N ASN A 201 -3.63 -6.39 0.77
CA ASN A 201 -4.06 -6.42 2.17
C ASN A 201 -2.87 -6.68 3.12
N GLN A 202 -1.88 -7.47 2.69
CA GLN A 202 -0.68 -7.76 3.48
C GLN A 202 0.19 -6.52 3.65
N TRP A 203 0.38 -5.72 2.59
CA TRP A 203 1.07 -4.43 2.72
C TRP A 203 0.37 -3.50 3.70
N ALA A 204 -0.96 -3.41 3.64
CA ALA A 204 -1.71 -2.51 4.52
C ALA A 204 -1.61 -2.96 5.99
N LEU A 205 -1.65 -4.27 6.25
CA LEU A 205 -1.47 -4.85 7.59
C LEU A 205 -0.03 -4.71 8.12
N GLU A 206 0.97 -4.95 7.28
CA GLU A 206 2.38 -4.77 7.67
C GLU A 206 2.72 -3.30 7.93
N THR A 207 2.10 -2.37 7.17
CA THR A 207 2.19 -0.92 7.42
C THR A 207 1.65 -0.53 8.80
N LEU A 208 0.59 -1.19 9.28
CA LEU A 208 0.11 -1.00 10.66
C LEU A 208 1.17 -1.44 11.67
N ALA A 209 1.78 -2.61 11.50
CA ALA A 209 2.84 -3.08 12.39
C ALA A 209 4.05 -2.12 12.41
N PHE A 210 4.45 -1.61 11.25
CA PHE A 210 5.48 -0.57 11.13
C PHE A 210 5.13 0.71 11.87
N ALA A 211 3.88 1.17 11.73
CA ALA A 211 3.42 2.37 12.42
C ALA A 211 3.40 2.20 13.93
N MET A 212 2.96 1.03 14.42
CA MET A 212 2.83 0.77 15.86
C MET A 212 4.15 0.58 16.60
N GLU A 213 5.19 0.09 15.91
CA GLU A 213 6.52 -0.10 16.50
C GLU A 213 7.63 0.54 15.64
N PRO A 214 7.60 1.88 15.47
CA PRO A 214 8.46 2.56 14.52
C PRO A 214 9.91 2.65 14.99
N ALA A 215 10.28 2.12 16.15
CA ALA A 215 11.67 2.01 16.59
C ALA A 215 12.32 0.68 16.18
N THR A 216 11.54 -0.40 16.11
CA THR A 216 12.04 -1.77 15.96
C THR A 216 11.63 -2.42 14.65
N VAL A 217 10.47 -2.07 14.08
CA VAL A 217 10.02 -2.59 12.79
C VAL A 217 10.63 -1.76 11.66
N ARG A 218 11.49 -2.41 10.89
CA ARG A 218 12.19 -1.89 9.70
C ARG A 218 12.10 -2.83 8.50
N THR A 219 11.78 -4.11 8.73
CA THR A 219 11.63 -5.11 7.67
C THR A 219 10.27 -5.80 7.73
N ARG A 220 9.90 -6.50 6.66
CA ARG A 220 8.66 -7.27 6.58
C ARG A 220 8.66 -8.42 7.59
N GLU A 221 9.80 -9.07 7.81
CA GLU A 221 9.95 -10.14 8.80
C GLU A 221 9.66 -9.62 10.22
N GLN A 222 10.14 -8.42 10.56
CA GLN A 222 9.86 -7.80 11.85
C GLN A 222 8.40 -7.40 12.01
N ALA A 223 7.78 -6.85 10.95
CA ALA A 223 6.35 -6.56 10.94
C ALA A 223 5.51 -7.84 11.15
N GLN A 224 5.86 -8.92 10.45
CA GLN A 224 5.22 -10.22 10.60
C GLN A 224 5.43 -10.82 11.99
N ALA A 225 6.63 -10.70 12.57
CA ALA A 225 6.90 -11.14 13.94
C ALA A 225 6.04 -10.37 14.95
N TRP A 226 5.90 -9.05 14.79
CA TRP A 226 5.00 -8.24 15.61
C TRP A 226 3.54 -8.68 15.47
N LEU A 227 3.08 -8.92 14.23
CA LEU A 227 1.71 -9.39 13.97
C LEU A 227 1.44 -10.74 14.64
N ARG A 228 2.39 -11.69 14.57
CA ARG A 228 2.30 -12.97 15.30
C ARG A 228 2.23 -12.76 16.81
N PHE A 229 3.09 -11.90 17.34
CA PHE A 229 3.12 -11.58 18.77
C PHE A 229 1.80 -10.94 19.24
N LYS A 230 1.17 -10.10 18.40
CA LYS A 230 -0.16 -9.52 18.65
C LYS A 230 -1.31 -10.48 18.31
N GLY A 231 -1.01 -11.75 18.04
CA GLY A 231 -2.01 -12.79 17.82
C GLY A 231 -2.83 -12.58 16.55
N TYR A 232 -2.24 -12.03 15.48
CA TYR A 232 -2.89 -12.00 14.17
C TYR A 232 -2.95 -13.41 13.56
N GLU A 233 -4.13 -13.80 13.09
CA GLU A 233 -4.38 -15.08 12.44
C GLU A 233 -4.84 -14.84 10.98
N PRO A 234 -4.08 -15.31 9.97
CA PRO A 234 -4.49 -15.20 8.59
C PRO A 234 -5.63 -16.17 8.25
N THR A 235 -6.37 -15.87 7.19
CA THR A 235 -7.36 -16.80 6.65
C THR A 235 -6.66 -17.99 6.01
N ALA A 236 -7.11 -19.20 6.38
CA ALA A 236 -6.72 -20.44 5.72
C ALA A 236 -7.75 -20.83 4.63
N LEU A 237 -7.43 -20.54 3.37
CA LEU A 237 -8.28 -20.91 2.24
C LEU A 237 -8.05 -22.36 1.85
N LYS A 238 -9.14 -23.08 1.56
CA LYS A 238 -9.11 -24.42 0.97
C LYS A 238 -9.17 -24.30 -0.54
N LEU A 239 -8.08 -24.62 -1.24
CA LEU A 239 -7.99 -24.55 -2.70
C LEU A 239 -7.79 -25.94 -3.29
N GLY A 240 -8.77 -26.44 -4.05
CA GLY A 240 -8.64 -27.73 -4.72
C GLY A 240 -7.50 -27.74 -5.76
N PRO A 241 -6.94 -28.92 -6.11
CA PRO A 241 -5.78 -29.04 -7.00
C PRO A 241 -5.97 -28.37 -8.38
N LEU A 242 -7.18 -28.48 -8.95
CA LEU A 242 -7.53 -27.89 -10.25
C LEU A 242 -7.53 -26.35 -10.21
N THR A 243 -8.00 -25.74 -9.12
CA THR A 243 -8.00 -24.28 -8.95
C THR A 243 -6.57 -23.74 -8.88
N ARG A 244 -5.64 -24.52 -8.29
CA ARG A 244 -4.25 -24.11 -8.14
C ARG A 244 -3.46 -24.22 -9.45
N LEU A 245 -3.70 -25.27 -10.22
CA LEU A 245 -3.13 -25.41 -11.56
C LEU A 245 -3.68 -24.34 -12.51
N GLY A 246 -5.01 -24.15 -12.53
CA GLY A 246 -5.66 -23.13 -13.36
C GLY A 246 -5.27 -21.69 -13.00
N GLY A 247 -5.16 -21.39 -11.70
CA GLY A 247 -4.72 -20.05 -11.24
C GLY A 247 -3.28 -19.72 -11.63
N ARG A 248 -2.36 -20.70 -11.64
CA ARG A 248 -0.98 -20.49 -12.08
C ARG A 248 -0.82 -20.39 -13.59
N VAL A 249 -1.57 -21.18 -14.34
CA VAL A 249 -1.45 -21.24 -15.82
C VAL A 249 -2.15 -20.06 -16.49
N GLY A 250 -3.13 -19.43 -15.83
CA GLY A 250 -3.93 -18.33 -16.39
C GLY A 250 -3.75 -16.95 -15.74
N SER A 251 -2.90 -16.78 -14.71
CA SER A 251 -2.79 -15.48 -14.02
C SER A 251 -1.36 -15.19 -13.57
N ALA A 252 -0.77 -14.12 -14.10
CA ALA A 252 0.60 -13.70 -13.77
C ALA A 252 0.77 -13.34 -12.27
N ASN A 253 -0.32 -12.97 -11.59
CA ASN A 253 -0.32 -12.54 -10.19
C ASN A 253 -0.73 -13.65 -9.20
N ILE A 254 -0.71 -14.93 -9.58
CA ILE A 254 -1.02 -16.06 -8.68
C ILE A 254 0.21 -16.99 -8.59
N ALA A 255 0.81 -17.04 -7.41
CA ALA A 255 1.96 -17.86 -7.07
C ALA A 255 1.68 -18.59 -5.75
N PHE A 256 2.29 -19.77 -5.56
CA PHE A 256 2.03 -20.66 -4.40
C PHE A 256 3.33 -21.25 -3.82
N ASP A 257 4.47 -20.77 -4.30
CA ASP A 257 5.80 -21.30 -4.02
C ASP A 257 6.49 -20.58 -2.85
N ASP A 258 5.79 -19.66 -2.19
CA ASP A 258 6.16 -19.07 -0.91
C ASP A 258 5.41 -19.70 0.28
N HIS A 259 4.40 -20.55 0.04
CA HIS A 259 3.77 -21.34 1.10
C HIS A 259 4.65 -22.52 1.52
N PRO A 260 4.74 -22.83 2.84
CA PRO A 260 5.41 -24.03 3.34
C PRO A 260 4.89 -25.30 2.66
N ASN A 261 5.78 -26.26 2.40
CA ASN A 261 5.46 -27.46 1.63
C ASN A 261 4.28 -28.25 2.23
N ASP A 262 4.24 -28.45 3.54
CA ASP A 262 3.14 -29.10 4.28
C ASP A 262 1.77 -28.43 4.02
N LYS A 263 1.74 -27.11 3.89
CA LYS A 263 0.54 -26.33 3.54
C LYS A 263 0.25 -26.37 2.03
N ARG A 264 1.30 -26.30 1.21
CA ARG A 264 1.24 -26.43 -0.25
C ARG A 264 0.72 -27.80 -0.69
N TYR A 265 0.92 -28.88 0.06
CA TYR A 265 0.42 -30.21 -0.32
C TYR A 265 -0.89 -30.59 0.38
N SER A 266 -1.40 -29.76 1.31
CA SER A 266 -2.66 -30.00 2.03
C SER A 266 -3.83 -29.14 1.56
N ASP A 267 -3.72 -28.52 0.38
CA ASP A 267 -4.73 -27.62 -0.21
C ASP A 267 -5.09 -26.42 0.66
N ARG A 268 -4.21 -26.05 1.60
CA ARG A 268 -4.40 -24.93 2.53
C ARG A 268 -3.40 -23.83 2.22
N ILE A 269 -3.90 -22.66 1.84
CA ILE A 269 -3.09 -21.45 1.75
C ILE A 269 -3.46 -20.48 2.85
N GLU A 270 -2.47 -19.92 3.53
CA GLU A 270 -2.69 -18.87 4.51
C GLU A 270 -2.36 -17.52 3.88
N THR A 271 -3.36 -16.64 3.81
CA THR A 271 -3.19 -15.29 3.24
C THR A 271 -3.93 -14.25 4.10
N VAL A 272 -3.50 -13.00 3.96
CA VAL A 272 -4.13 -11.86 4.64
C VAL A 272 -5.38 -11.45 3.85
N THR A 273 -6.54 -11.51 4.50
CA THR A 273 -7.83 -11.11 3.93
C THR A 273 -8.39 -9.93 4.68
N VAL A 274 -9.30 -9.17 4.07
CA VAL A 274 -9.99 -8.07 4.76
C VAL A 274 -10.73 -8.60 5.99
N ASP A 275 -11.46 -9.71 5.83
CA ASP A 275 -12.25 -10.33 6.89
C ASP A 275 -11.38 -10.78 8.09
N SER A 276 -10.21 -11.38 7.85
CA SER A 276 -9.27 -11.77 8.93
C SER A 276 -8.70 -10.54 9.65
N VAL A 277 -8.41 -9.46 8.93
CA VAL A 277 -7.92 -8.21 9.53
C VAL A 277 -9.01 -7.54 10.37
N LEU A 278 -10.23 -7.42 9.86
CA LEU A 278 -11.35 -6.84 10.60
C LEU A 278 -11.65 -7.61 11.88
N SER A 279 -11.74 -8.94 11.80
CA SER A 279 -11.96 -9.82 12.95
C SER A 279 -10.86 -9.67 14.00
N TRP A 280 -9.59 -9.67 13.57
CA TRP A 280 -8.45 -9.49 14.48
C TRP A 280 -8.41 -8.10 15.10
N MET A 281 -8.58 -7.02 14.32
CA MET A 281 -8.55 -5.66 14.86
C MET A 281 -9.68 -5.41 15.85
N GLN A 282 -10.88 -5.94 15.58
CA GLN A 282 -12.01 -5.84 16.50
C GLN A 282 -11.76 -6.62 17.79
N ARG A 283 -11.35 -7.90 17.70
CA ARG A 283 -11.15 -8.75 18.90
C ARG A 283 -10.00 -8.27 19.78
N THR A 284 -9.01 -7.59 19.20
CA THR A 284 -7.87 -6.99 19.91
C THR A 284 -8.09 -5.53 20.29
N GLN A 285 -9.28 -4.97 20.04
CA GLN A 285 -9.64 -3.58 20.32
C GLN A 285 -8.71 -2.55 19.65
N LEU A 286 -8.05 -2.94 18.55
CA LEU A 286 -7.28 -2.03 17.70
C LEU A 286 -8.19 -1.19 16.80
N ALA A 287 -9.42 -1.66 16.54
CA ALA A 287 -10.48 -0.90 15.88
C ALA A 287 -11.85 -1.18 16.49
N ALA A 288 -12.77 -0.23 16.30
CA ALA A 288 -14.18 -0.42 16.56
C ALA A 288 -14.80 -1.50 15.66
N ALA A 289 -16.02 -1.92 15.98
CA ALA A 289 -16.76 -2.89 15.18
C ALA A 289 -16.91 -2.38 13.72
N PRO A 290 -16.71 -3.25 12.70
CA PRO A 290 -16.85 -2.85 11.31
C PRO A 290 -18.28 -2.45 10.95
N VAL A 291 -18.43 -1.41 10.14
CA VAL A 291 -19.71 -0.89 9.64
C VAL A 291 -19.73 -0.96 8.12
N GLY A 292 -20.81 -1.53 7.57
CA GLY A 292 -21.00 -1.61 6.12
C GLY A 292 -21.54 -0.31 5.52
N VAL A 293 -21.04 0.05 4.34
CA VAL A 293 -21.60 1.11 3.49
C VAL A 293 -22.01 0.47 2.16
N GLN A 294 -23.18 0.79 1.64
CA GLN A 294 -23.67 0.24 0.38
C GLN A 294 -24.22 1.37 -0.47
N ALA A 295 -24.02 1.32 -1.78
CA ALA A 295 -24.66 2.28 -2.66
C ALA A 295 -26.19 2.15 -2.54
N LYS A 296 -26.87 3.24 -2.18
CA LYS A 296 -28.33 3.37 -2.37
C LYS A 296 -28.71 2.91 -3.78
N ARG A 297 -29.79 2.12 -3.83
CA ARG A 297 -30.35 1.57 -5.08
C ARG A 297 -30.96 2.66 -5.94
#